data_AF-A0A975C8F7-F1
#
_entry.id   AF-A0A975C8F7-F1
#
_cell.length_a   1.000
_cell.length_b   1.000
_cell.length_c   1.000
_cell.angle_alpha   90.00
_cell.angle_beta   90.00
_cell.angle_gamma   90.00
#
_symmetry.space_group_name_H-M   'P 1'
#
loop_
_entity.id
_entity.type
_entity.pdbx_description
1 polymer ?
#
loop_
_entity_poly.entity_id
_entity_poly.type
_entity_poly.pdbx_seq_one_letter_code
_entity_poly.pdbx_strand_id
1 'polypeptide(L)'
;MKQAETLQDFQTFADEADRKGEKGIIYVNQSNKHFEEPLLSDEDTAGRAPMQLLRVILKVGGDSIFWEYPFFNTAELEEVNVQLEPIYKHFTKQVIELEEALHLIEE
;
A
#
# COMPACT_ATOMS: atom_id res chain seq x y z
N MET A 1 11.77 -7.89 -2.23
CA MET A 1 11.44 -6.43 -2.17
C MET A 1 11.82 -5.76 -0.82
N LYS A 2 12.05 -4.42 -0.75
CA LYS A 2 12.23 -3.68 0.52
C LYS A 2 10.88 -3.23 1.11
N GLN A 3 10.67 -3.38 2.42
CA GLN A 3 9.54 -2.77 3.13
C GLN A 3 9.92 -1.40 3.69
N ALA A 4 9.07 -0.39 3.50
CA ALA A 4 9.16 0.90 4.15
C ALA A 4 8.51 0.83 5.55
N GLU A 5 9.20 1.34 6.57
CA GLU A 5 8.65 1.40 7.94
C GLU A 5 7.64 2.55 8.05
N THR A 6 7.88 3.64 7.34
CA THR A 6 7.01 4.83 7.32
C THR A 6 6.67 5.26 5.90
N LEU A 7 5.58 6.04 5.76
CA LEU A 7 5.24 6.68 4.50
C LEU A 7 6.37 7.61 4.02
N GLN A 8 7.08 8.26 4.95
CA GLN A 8 8.20 9.13 4.63
C GLN A 8 9.35 8.35 3.97
N ASP A 9 9.65 7.14 4.43
CA ASP A 9 10.68 6.29 3.81
C ASP A 9 10.31 5.91 2.37
N PHE A 10 9.02 5.63 2.15
CA PHE A 10 8.48 5.34 0.82
C PHE A 10 8.57 6.57 -0.10
N GLN A 11 8.17 7.74 0.39
CA GLN A 11 8.28 9.01 -0.33
C GLN A 11 9.73 9.36 -0.66
N THR A 12 10.66 9.18 0.29
CA THR A 12 12.08 9.43 0.05
C THR A 12 12.65 8.52 -1.05
N PHE A 13 12.29 7.23 -1.06
CA PHE A 13 12.68 6.34 -2.16
C PHE A 13 12.11 6.80 -3.51
N ALA A 14 10.83 7.19 -3.54
CA ALA A 14 10.19 7.68 -4.75
C ALA A 14 10.83 8.98 -5.28
N ASP A 15 11.13 9.93 -4.39
CA ASP A 15 11.79 11.19 -4.72
C ASP A 15 13.21 10.98 -5.25
N GLU A 16 13.96 10.05 -4.68
CA GLU A 16 15.30 9.69 -5.17
C GLU A 16 15.25 9.10 -6.58
N ALA A 17 14.28 8.22 -6.84
CA ALA A 17 14.08 7.62 -8.15
C ALA A 17 13.65 8.66 -9.21
N ASP A 18 12.73 9.57 -8.86
CA ASP A 18 12.31 10.68 -9.73
C ASP A 18 13.49 11.63 -10.05
N ARG A 19 14.30 11.99 -9.04
CA ARG A 19 15.51 12.81 -9.24
C ARG A 19 16.55 12.18 -10.16
N LYS A 20 16.63 10.84 -10.18
CA LYS A 20 17.48 10.09 -11.11
C LYS A 20 16.87 9.97 -12.52
N GLY A 21 15.64 10.44 -12.70
CA GLY A 21 14.90 10.34 -13.96
C GLY A 21 14.46 8.90 -14.28
N GLU A 22 14.38 8.04 -13.27
CA GLU A 22 13.96 6.66 -13.45
C GLU A 22 12.46 6.57 -13.67
N LYS A 23 12.04 5.67 -14.56
CA LYS A 23 10.63 5.37 -14.81
C LYS A 23 10.24 4.12 -14.06
N GLY A 24 9.05 4.15 -13.49
CA GLY A 24 8.54 3.05 -12.69
C GLY A 24 7.02 2.93 -12.74
N ILE A 25 6.55 1.83 -12.16
CA ILE A 25 5.13 1.53 -11.98
C ILE A 25 4.86 1.50 -10.49
N ILE A 26 3.79 2.18 -10.09
CA ILE A 26 3.26 2.14 -8.73
C ILE A 26 1.99 1.30 -8.71
N TYR A 27 2.04 0.17 -8.01
CA TYR A 27 0.91 -0.71 -7.81
C TYR A 27 0.22 -0.39 -6.50
N VAL A 28 -1.11 -0.36 -6.52
CA VAL A 28 -1.94 -0.04 -5.36
C VAL A 28 -2.96 -1.14 -5.16
N ASN A 29 -3.00 -1.69 -3.95
CA ASN A 29 -3.99 -2.66 -3.54
C ASN A 29 -4.71 -2.18 -2.28
N GLN A 30 -6.03 -2.32 -2.25
CA GLN A 30 -6.85 -2.13 -1.06
C GLN A 30 -7.58 -3.43 -0.79
N SER A 31 -7.42 -4.00 0.41
CA SER A 31 -8.04 -5.28 0.76
C SER A 31 -8.42 -5.32 2.23
N ASN A 32 -9.30 -6.24 2.61
CA ASN A 32 -9.56 -6.50 4.01
C ASN A 32 -8.32 -7.12 4.67
N LYS A 33 -8.01 -6.72 5.90
CA LYS A 33 -6.99 -7.43 6.67
C LYS A 33 -7.60 -8.71 7.21
N HIS A 34 -7.33 -9.83 6.55
CA HIS A 34 -7.67 -11.15 7.09
C HIS A 34 -6.71 -11.44 8.25
N PHE A 35 -7.25 -11.52 9.47
CA PHE A 35 -6.52 -12.12 10.58
C PHE A 35 -6.58 -13.64 10.37
N GLU A 36 -5.44 -14.31 10.24
CA GLU A 36 -5.38 -15.78 10.10
C GLU A 36 -5.73 -16.55 11.39
N GLU A 37 -6.36 -15.91 12.38
CA GLU A 37 -6.89 -16.61 13.55
C GLU A 37 -8.39 -16.91 13.36
N PRO A 38 -8.84 -18.15 13.62
CA PRO A 38 -10.26 -18.43 13.69
C PRO A 38 -10.85 -17.61 14.83
N LEU A 39 -11.52 -16.52 14.48
CA LEU A 39 -12.38 -15.78 15.40
C LEU A 39 -13.47 -16.76 15.87
N LEU A 40 -13.25 -17.39 17.02
CA LEU A 40 -14.30 -17.88 17.90
C LEU A 40 -15.15 -16.67 18.30
N SER A 41 -16.07 -16.29 17.40
CA SER A 41 -16.98 -15.17 17.60
C SER A 41 -18.16 -15.66 18.43
N ASP A 42 -18.00 -15.68 19.75
CA ASP A 42 -19.13 -15.49 20.65
C ASP A 42 -19.73 -14.11 20.35
N GLU A 43 -20.99 -14.12 19.91
CA GLU A 43 -22.06 -13.26 20.44
C GLU A 43 -21.63 -11.86 20.96
N ASP A 44 -21.38 -10.89 20.07
CA ASP A 44 -21.72 -9.45 20.24
C ASP A 44 -21.06 -8.44 19.26
N THR A 45 -20.23 -8.88 18.30
CA THR A 45 -19.50 -7.90 17.45
C THR A 45 -20.31 -7.43 16.22
N ALA A 46 -21.54 -6.98 16.42
CA ALA A 46 -22.34 -6.35 15.37
C ALA A 46 -22.07 -4.83 15.34
N GLY A 47 -21.08 -4.37 14.57
CA GLY A 47 -21.02 -2.95 14.20
C GLY A 47 -19.66 -2.30 13.87
N ARG A 48 -18.53 -3.01 14.01
CA ARG A 48 -17.23 -2.43 13.60
C ARG A 48 -16.92 -2.81 12.16
N ALA A 49 -16.70 -1.81 11.30
CA ALA A 49 -16.21 -2.03 9.94
C ALA A 49 -14.91 -2.86 10.00
N PRO A 50 -14.75 -3.87 9.14
CA PRO A 50 -13.54 -4.68 9.13
C PRO A 50 -12.34 -3.79 8.79
N MET A 51 -11.24 -3.96 9.53
CA MET A 51 -10.00 -3.24 9.26
C MET A 51 -9.51 -3.58 7.85
N GLN A 52 -9.12 -2.55 7.10
CA GLN A 52 -8.60 -2.70 5.75
C GLN A 52 -7.11 -2.39 5.73
N LEU A 53 -6.43 -2.84 4.69
CA LEU A 53 -5.02 -2.59 4.43
C LEU A 53 -4.85 -2.00 3.04
N LEU A 54 -4.20 -0.84 2.98
CA LEU A 54 -3.66 -0.28 1.75
C LEU A 54 -2.23 -0.78 1.59
N ARG A 55 -1.91 -1.35 0.43
CA ARG A 55 -0.55 -1.69 0.02
C ARG A 55 -0.18 -0.84 -1.18
N VAL A 56 0.99 -0.24 -1.11
CA VAL A 56 1.55 0.59 -2.17
C VAL A 56 2.93 0.06 -2.50
N ILE A 57 3.13 -0.34 -3.75
CA ILE A 57 4.37 -0.97 -4.22
C ILE A 57 4.92 -0.11 -5.35
N LEU A 58 6.17 0.32 -5.26
CA LEU A 58 6.85 1.07 -6.29
C LEU A 58 8.01 0.23 -6.84
N LYS A 59 7.97 -0.08 -8.14
CA LYS A 59 9.05 -0.77 -8.88
C LYS A 59 9.69 0.22 -9.85
N VAL A 60 10.99 0.47 -9.69
CA VAL A 60 11.76 1.44 -10.50
C VAL A 60 13.16 0.91 -10.77
N GLY A 61 13.63 0.96 -12.03
CA GLY A 61 15.06 0.77 -12.34
C GLY A 61 15.71 -0.57 -11.95
N GLY A 62 14.96 -1.55 -11.46
CA GLY A 62 15.47 -2.81 -10.90
C GLY A 62 15.36 -2.91 -9.37
N ASP A 63 15.10 -1.79 -8.70
CA ASP A 63 14.79 -1.73 -7.27
C ASP A 63 13.28 -1.69 -7.03
N SER A 64 12.89 -2.07 -5.81
CA SER A 64 11.49 -2.03 -5.41
C SER A 64 11.32 -1.80 -3.91
N ILE A 65 10.29 -1.03 -3.58
CA ILE A 65 9.87 -0.77 -2.21
C ILE A 65 8.36 -0.93 -2.10
N PHE A 66 7.87 -1.41 -0.96
CA PHE A 66 6.46 -1.36 -0.62
C PHE A 66 6.21 -0.74 0.74
N TRP A 67 5.01 -0.19 0.92
CA TRP A 67 4.52 0.35 2.16
C TRP A 67 3.09 -0.13 2.41
N GLU A 68 2.78 -0.42 3.67
CA GLU A 68 1.44 -0.86 4.08
C GLU A 68 0.85 0.10 5.11
N TYR A 69 -0.45 0.36 5.00
CA TYR A 69 -1.17 1.22 5.91
C TYR A 69 -2.52 0.61 6.32
N PRO A 70 -2.70 0.23 7.59
CA PRO A 70 -3.99 -0.18 8.10
C PRO A 70 -4.89 1.03 8.27
N PHE A 71 -6.15 0.92 7.85
CA PHE A 71 -7.15 1.96 8.02
C PHE A 71 -8.54 1.37 8.30
N PHE A 72 -9.39 2.17 8.94
CA PHE A 72 -10.72 1.73 9.39
C PHE A 72 -11.87 2.44 8.70
N ASN A 73 -11.60 3.60 8.09
CA ASN A 73 -12.63 4.43 7.48
C ASN A 73 -12.10 5.16 6.24
N THR A 74 -13.04 5.73 5.47
CA THR A 74 -12.73 6.44 4.22
C THR A 74 -11.92 7.71 4.45
N ALA A 75 -12.09 8.42 5.57
CA ALA A 75 -11.37 9.66 5.84
C ALA A 75 -9.86 9.41 5.98
N GLU A 76 -9.45 8.36 6.70
CA GLU A 76 -8.05 7.93 6.81
C GLU A 76 -7.46 7.58 5.43
N LEU A 77 -8.22 6.87 4.60
CA LEU A 77 -7.80 6.51 3.25
C LEU A 77 -7.66 7.75 2.34
N GLU A 78 -8.55 8.73 2.47
CA GLU A 78 -8.47 9.99 1.71
C GLU A 78 -7.22 10.80 2.13
N GLU A 79 -6.98 10.95 3.44
CA GLU A 79 -5.79 11.64 3.97
C GLU A 79 -4.49 11.02 3.45
N VAL A 80 -4.42 9.70 3.42
CA VAL A 80 -3.22 8.99 2.91
C VAL A 80 -3.07 9.12 1.40
N ASN A 81 -4.18 9.10 0.65
CA ASN A 81 -4.14 9.27 -0.80
C ASN A 81 -3.66 10.67 -1.20
N VAL A 82 -4.03 11.72 -0.46
CA VAL A 82 -3.52 13.07 -0.67
C VAL A 82 -2.00 13.12 -0.52
N GLN A 83 -1.43 12.38 0.44
CA GLN A 83 0.02 12.31 0.63
C GLN A 83 0.75 11.49 -0.45
N LEU A 84 0.06 10.55 -1.09
CA LEU A 84 0.59 9.72 -2.18
C LEU A 84 0.39 10.34 -3.57
N GLU A 85 -0.51 11.32 -3.71
CA GLU A 85 -0.78 12.00 -4.98
C GLU A 85 0.46 12.51 -5.72
N PRO A 86 1.46 13.13 -5.05
CA PRO A 86 2.68 13.55 -5.73
C PRO A 86 3.35 12.38 -6.45
N ILE A 87 3.51 11.24 -5.77
CA ILE A 87 4.13 10.04 -6.34
C ILE A 87 3.35 9.53 -7.55
N TYR A 88 2.00 9.52 -7.47
CA TYR A 88 1.13 9.08 -8.57
C TYR A 88 1.21 9.97 -9.83
N LYS A 89 1.75 11.19 -9.73
CA LYS A 89 1.97 12.07 -10.90
C LYS A 89 3.26 11.74 -11.65
N HIS A 90 4.24 11.16 -10.95
CA HIS A 90 5.56 10.84 -11.51
C HIS A 90 5.65 9.39 -12.02
N PHE A 91 4.95 8.46 -11.35
CA PHE A 91 4.98 7.03 -11.68
C PHE A 91 3.64 6.54 -12.23
N THR A 92 3.66 5.54 -13.11
CA THR A 92 2.42 5.00 -13.70
C THR A 92 1.66 4.20 -12.65
N LYS A 93 0.47 4.68 -12.24
CA LYS A 93 -0.37 4.00 -11.26
C LYS A 93 -1.15 2.84 -11.87
N GLN A 94 -1.12 1.69 -11.22
CA GLN A 94 -1.94 0.51 -11.51
C GLN A 94 -2.62 0.03 -10.23
N VAL A 95 -3.92 -0.21 -10.30
CA VAL A 95 -4.68 -0.82 -9.20
C VAL A 95 -4.73 -2.32 -9.45
N ILE A 96 -4.38 -3.11 -8.44
CA ILE A 96 -4.24 -4.56 -8.55
C ILE A 96 -4.96 -5.30 -7.43
N GLU A 97 -5.27 -6.57 -7.68
CA GLU A 97 -5.89 -7.47 -6.73
C GLU A 97 -4.91 -7.92 -5.64
N LEU A 98 -5.45 -8.48 -4.55
CA LEU A 98 -4.64 -8.90 -3.40
C LEU A 98 -3.60 -9.96 -3.77
N GLU A 99 -4.01 -10.99 -4.53
CA GLU A 99 -3.14 -12.09 -4.93
C GLU A 99 -1.91 -11.58 -5.72
N GLU A 100 -2.15 -10.63 -6.64
CA GLU A 100 -1.09 -10.00 -7.41
C GLU A 100 -0.17 -9.14 -6.53
N ALA A 101 -0.73 -8.39 -5.58
CA ALA A 101 0.06 -7.57 -4.67
C ALA A 101 0.98 -8.42 -3.78
N LEU A 102 0.47 -9.54 -3.25
CA LEU A 102 1.24 -10.48 -2.46
C LEU A 102 2.35 -11.11 -3.30
N HIS A 103 2.03 -11.54 -4.53
CA HIS A 103 3.01 -12.08 -5.44
C HIS A 103 4.16 -11.08 -5.70
N LEU A 104 3.84 -9.81 -5.98
CA LEU A 104 4.85 -8.77 -6.20
C LEU A 104 5.74 -8.52 -4.98
N ILE A 105 5.20 -8.61 -3.75
CA ILE A 105 5.94 -8.38 -2.51
C ILE A 105 6.92 -9.53 -2.22
N GLU A 106 6.55 -10.76 -2.57
CA GLU A 106 7.35 -11.97 -2.37
C GLU A 106 8.51 -12.12 -3.38
N GLU A 107 8.47 -11.40 -4.51
CA GLU A 107 9.58 -11.29 -5.48
C GLU A 107 10.81 -10.54 -4.93
#